data_AF-A0A9E0BXK6-F1
#
_entry.id   AF-A0A9E0BXK6-F1
#
_cell.length_a   1.000
_cell.length_b   1.000
_cell.length_c   1.000
_cell.angle_alpha   90.00
_cell.angle_beta   90.00
_cell.angle_gamma   90.00
#
_symmetry.space_group_name_H-M   'P 1'
#
loop_
_entity.id
_entity.type
_entity.pdbx_description
1 polymer ?
#
loop_
_entity_poly.entity_id
_entity_poly.type
_entity_poly.pdbx_seq_one_letter_code
_entity_poly.pdbx_strand_id
1 'polypeptide(L)'
;MKIPSLVVACVALLAATQVQAIDAEYRRLLERSGCTQVTETQGCDIHKTKKQNAKAGFGSAAPAKSSASKGTKVAEKACLARVAKTVGKPVGTLKVTEVLTGEAGIGVTIKVPGATAPWSCLSDAKGHVQGASFTGKDGD
;
A
#
# COMPACT_ATOMS: atom_id res chain seq x y z
N MET A 1 -58.33 25.50 3.82
CA MET A 1 -57.59 25.70 5.08
C MET A 1 -56.16 26.11 4.76
N LYS A 2 -55.76 27.32 5.19
CA LYS A 2 -54.43 27.90 4.97
C LYS A 2 -53.52 27.33 6.06
N ILE A 3 -52.52 26.54 5.68
CA ILE A 3 -51.54 25.99 6.62
C ILE A 3 -50.73 27.19 7.16
N PRO A 4 -50.69 27.45 8.48
CA PRO A 4 -49.99 28.61 9.02
C PRO A 4 -48.48 28.45 8.81
N SER A 5 -47.85 29.45 8.17
CA SER A 5 -46.39 29.52 7.90
C SER A 5 -45.49 29.28 9.12
N LEU A 6 -46.03 29.33 10.33
CA LEU A 6 -45.32 29.08 11.58
C LEU A 6 -44.84 27.63 11.74
N VAL A 7 -45.53 26.64 11.17
CA VAL A 7 -45.12 25.22 11.29
C VAL A 7 -43.93 24.89 10.39
N VAL A 8 -43.80 25.56 9.24
CA VAL A 8 -42.66 25.41 8.32
C VAL A 8 -41.38 26.01 8.92
N ALA A 9 -41.50 27.08 9.72
CA ALA A 9 -40.34 27.72 10.35
C ALA A 9 -39.68 26.82 11.42
N CYS A 10 -40.44 26.01 12.17
CA CYS A 10 -39.88 25.17 13.23
C CYS A 10 -39.07 23.97 12.74
N VAL A 11 -39.37 23.41 11.56
CA VAL A 11 -38.65 22.23 11.03
C VAL A 11 -37.30 22.61 10.41
N ALA A 12 -37.12 23.86 9.98
CA ALA A 12 -35.85 24.35 9.42
C ALA A 12 -34.76 24.62 10.48
N LEU A 13 -35.11 24.76 11.76
CA LEU A 13 -34.17 25.07 12.85
C LEU A 13 -33.39 23.85 13.38
N LEU A 14 -33.79 22.62 13.02
CA LEU A 14 -33.12 21.39 13.46
C LEU A 14 -31.98 20.93 12.51
N ALA A 15 -31.76 21.65 11.40
CA ALA A 15 -30.68 21.38 10.45
C ALA A 15 -29.41 22.21 10.69
N ALA A 16 -29.30 22.91 11.84
CA ALA A 16 -28.05 23.50 12.28
C ALA A 16 -27.09 22.36 12.67
N THR A 17 -26.31 21.98 11.66
CA THR A 17 -25.21 21.03 11.70
C THR A 17 -24.41 21.18 12.98
N GLN A 18 -24.36 20.10 13.78
CA GLN A 18 -23.25 19.87 14.68
C GLN A 18 -22.01 19.68 13.79
N VAL A 19 -21.44 20.78 13.32
CA VAL A 19 -20.05 20.82 12.86
C VAL A 19 -19.26 20.53 14.13
N GLN A 20 -19.05 19.25 14.37
CA GLN A 20 -18.23 18.75 15.46
C GLN A 20 -16.93 19.53 15.38
N ALA A 21 -16.67 20.35 16.40
CA ALA A 21 -15.33 20.84 16.64
C ALA A 21 -14.45 19.60 16.60
N ILE A 22 -13.64 19.46 15.54
CA ILE A 22 -12.48 18.57 15.58
C ILE A 22 -11.64 19.21 16.68
N ASP A 23 -11.87 18.69 17.89
CA ASP A 23 -11.36 19.19 19.13
C ASP A 23 -9.87 19.50 18.95
N ALA A 24 -9.47 20.73 19.28
CA ALA A 24 -8.11 21.20 19.00
C ALA A 24 -7.07 20.26 19.66
N GLU A 25 -7.45 19.67 20.79
CA GLU A 25 -6.69 18.62 21.47
C GLU A 25 -6.66 17.33 20.65
N TYR A 26 -7.78 16.83 20.14
CA TYR A 26 -7.79 15.68 19.22
C TYR A 26 -6.93 15.89 17.97
N ARG A 27 -6.93 17.09 17.38
CA ARG A 27 -6.04 17.43 16.26
C ARG A 27 -4.57 17.35 16.66
N ARG A 28 -4.22 17.89 17.83
CA ARG A 28 -2.87 17.79 18.39
C ARG A 28 -2.46 16.35 18.68
N LEU A 29 -3.38 15.51 19.15
CA LEU A 29 -3.15 14.08 19.37
C LEU A 29 -2.82 13.37 18.04
N LEU A 30 -3.59 13.62 16.98
CA LEU A 30 -3.30 13.09 15.64
C LEU A 30 -1.92 13.54 15.14
N GLU A 31 -1.58 14.83 15.26
CA GLU A 31 -0.29 15.36 14.82
C GLU A 31 0.90 14.77 15.60
N ARG A 32 0.79 14.71 16.94
CA ARG A 32 1.81 14.16 17.84
C ARG A 32 2.01 12.66 17.63
N SER A 33 0.91 11.93 17.44
CA SER A 33 0.92 10.48 17.21
C SER A 33 1.27 10.10 15.77
N GLY A 34 1.24 11.07 14.84
CA GLY A 34 1.41 10.83 13.41
C GLY A 34 0.24 10.10 12.75
N CYS A 35 -0.89 9.99 13.44
CA CYS A 35 -2.10 9.38 12.91
C CYS A 35 -2.93 10.38 12.10
N THR A 36 -3.80 9.86 11.25
CA THR A 36 -4.96 10.54 10.66
C THR A 36 -6.23 9.94 11.22
N GLN A 37 -7.37 10.63 11.09
CA GLN A 37 -8.68 10.08 11.47
C GLN A 37 -8.95 8.71 10.81
N VAL A 38 -8.58 8.56 9.53
CA VAL A 38 -8.76 7.31 8.79
C VAL A 38 -7.87 6.21 9.35
N THR A 39 -6.58 6.49 9.63
CA THR A 39 -5.68 5.46 10.15
C THR A 39 -5.96 5.11 11.61
N GLU A 40 -6.59 5.99 12.40
CA GLU A 40 -7.01 5.67 13.77
C GLU A 40 -8.01 4.51 13.76
N THR A 41 -9.04 4.61 12.90
CA THR A 41 -10.04 3.53 12.75
C THR A 41 -9.44 2.24 12.17
N GLN A 42 -8.25 2.31 11.60
CA GLN A 42 -7.48 1.17 11.10
C GLN A 42 -6.47 0.63 12.13
N GLY A 43 -6.40 1.20 13.33
CA GLY A 43 -5.56 0.73 14.45
C GLY A 43 -4.36 1.62 14.81
N CYS A 44 -4.22 2.81 14.22
CA CYS A 44 -3.25 3.81 14.67
C CYS A 44 -3.67 4.38 16.02
N ASP A 45 -2.79 4.31 17.04
CA ASP A 45 -3.12 4.70 18.40
C ASP A 45 -2.69 6.14 18.68
N ILE A 46 -3.65 7.04 18.87
CA ILE A 46 -3.40 8.47 19.10
C ILE A 46 -2.70 8.78 20.43
N HIS A 47 -2.65 7.82 21.35
CA HIS A 47 -1.93 7.95 22.63
C HIS A 47 -0.47 7.51 22.52
N LYS A 48 -0.08 6.81 21.44
CA LYS A 48 1.31 6.42 21.16
C LYS A 48 2.09 7.54 20.45
N THR A 49 3.41 7.49 20.56
CA THR A 49 4.28 8.40 19.81
C THR A 49 4.30 8.07 18.32
N LYS A 50 4.60 9.05 17.47
CA LYS A 50 4.84 8.84 16.02
C LYS A 50 5.81 7.70 15.74
N LYS A 51 6.88 7.53 16.52
CA LYS A 51 7.85 6.43 16.35
C LYS A 51 7.25 5.06 16.66
N GLN A 52 6.40 4.96 17.68
CA GLN A 52 5.74 3.70 18.03
C GLN A 52 4.68 3.32 16.99
N ASN A 53 3.91 4.29 16.50
CA ASN A 53 2.96 4.08 15.41
C ASN A 53 3.67 3.74 14.10
N ALA A 54 4.81 4.36 13.81
CA ALA A 54 5.66 4.00 12.67
C ALA A 54 6.18 2.56 12.74
N LYS A 55 6.56 2.07 13.93
CA LYS A 55 6.91 0.65 14.13
C LYS A 55 5.73 -0.28 13.87
N ALA A 56 4.51 0.18 14.11
CA ALA A 56 3.26 -0.54 13.83
C ALA A 56 2.77 -0.34 12.38
N GLY A 57 3.50 0.38 11.53
CA GLY A 57 3.17 0.59 10.12
C GLY A 57 2.32 1.83 9.82
N PHE A 58 2.07 2.69 10.80
CA PHE A 58 1.27 3.92 10.65
C PHE A 58 2.15 5.19 10.65
N GLY A 59 1.74 6.23 9.91
CA GLY A 59 2.36 7.56 10.01
C GLY A 59 3.35 7.96 8.91
N SER A 60 3.20 7.44 7.69
CA SER A 60 3.78 8.06 6.49
C SER A 60 2.69 8.60 5.59
N ALA A 61 2.71 9.91 5.31
CA ALA A 61 2.00 10.47 4.17
C ALA A 61 2.58 9.82 2.88
N ALA A 62 1.69 9.47 1.95
CA ALA A 62 1.84 8.69 0.69
C ALA A 62 3.22 8.68 -0.02
N PRO A 63 3.54 7.66 -0.87
CA PRO A 63 2.66 6.59 -1.37
C PRO A 63 2.90 5.26 -0.65
N ALA A 64 1.94 4.35 -0.82
CA ALA A 64 2.08 2.93 -0.53
C ALA A 64 3.23 2.33 -1.37
N LYS A 65 4.48 2.57 -0.98
CA LYS A 65 5.52 1.57 -1.22
C LYS A 65 5.22 0.49 -0.20
N SER A 66 4.56 -0.57 -0.68
CA SER A 66 4.33 -1.81 0.04
C SER A 66 5.51 -2.02 0.98
N SER A 67 5.26 -1.93 2.29
CA SER A 67 6.29 -2.19 3.28
C SER A 67 6.75 -3.61 3.01
N ALA A 68 7.85 -3.74 2.27
CA ALA A 68 8.25 -5.00 1.68
C ALA A 68 8.52 -5.95 2.84
N SER A 69 7.57 -6.87 3.07
CA SER A 69 7.70 -7.91 4.06
C SER A 69 9.02 -8.64 3.84
N LYS A 70 9.59 -9.22 4.91
CA LYS A 70 10.78 -10.07 4.77
C LYS A 70 10.59 -11.12 3.66
N GLY A 71 9.39 -11.67 3.54
CA GLY A 71 9.05 -12.62 2.48
C GLY A 71 9.16 -12.04 1.06
N THR A 72 8.72 -10.79 0.85
CA THR A 72 8.80 -10.17 -0.48
C THR A 72 10.23 -9.85 -0.89
N LYS A 73 11.10 -9.49 0.06
CA LYS A 73 12.54 -9.32 -0.22
C LYS A 73 13.24 -10.63 -0.55
N VAL A 74 12.87 -11.72 0.13
CA VAL A 74 13.40 -13.06 -0.16
C VAL A 74 12.95 -13.53 -1.55
N ALA A 75 11.67 -13.37 -1.87
CA ALA A 75 11.11 -13.67 -3.19
C ALA A 75 11.79 -12.85 -4.30
N GLU A 76 11.96 -11.53 -4.10
CA GLU A 76 12.63 -10.64 -5.04
C GLU A 76 14.05 -11.13 -5.38
N LYS A 77 14.86 -11.43 -4.36
CA LYS A 77 16.23 -11.95 -4.53
C LYS A 77 16.24 -13.28 -5.29
N ALA A 78 15.34 -14.20 -4.94
CA ALA A 78 15.25 -15.51 -5.58
C ALA A 78 14.84 -15.39 -7.05
N CYS A 79 13.85 -14.55 -7.35
CA CYS A 79 13.39 -14.30 -8.70
C CYS A 79 14.45 -13.62 -9.58
N LEU A 80 15.15 -12.60 -9.04
CA LEU A 80 16.28 -11.98 -9.72
C LEU A 80 17.37 -13.00 -10.06
N ALA A 81 17.71 -13.89 -9.13
CA ALA A 81 18.70 -14.95 -9.37
C ALA A 81 18.23 -15.95 -10.45
N ARG A 82 16.93 -16.31 -10.47
CA ARG A 82 16.39 -17.21 -11.49
C ARG A 82 16.41 -16.56 -12.87
N VAL A 83 15.88 -15.34 -13.01
CA VAL A 83 15.85 -14.63 -14.29
C VAL A 83 17.27 -14.36 -14.81
N ALA A 84 18.18 -13.92 -13.93
CA ALA A 84 19.59 -13.73 -14.27
C ALA A 84 20.24 -15.00 -14.84
N LYS A 85 19.99 -16.16 -14.22
CA LYS A 85 20.45 -17.46 -14.72
C LYS A 85 19.83 -17.82 -16.07
N THR A 86 18.53 -17.59 -16.24
CA THR A 86 17.83 -17.91 -17.50
C THR A 86 18.33 -17.05 -18.67
N VAL A 87 18.55 -15.74 -18.45
CA VAL A 87 18.95 -14.80 -19.52
C VAL A 87 20.46 -14.63 -19.65
N GLY A 88 21.26 -15.28 -18.81
CA GLY A 88 22.72 -15.17 -18.80
C GLY A 88 23.25 -13.77 -18.48
N LYS A 89 22.51 -12.97 -17.71
CA LYS A 89 22.91 -11.60 -17.33
C LYS A 89 23.14 -11.47 -15.82
N PRO A 90 24.09 -10.64 -15.36
CA PRO A 90 24.32 -10.45 -13.94
C PRO A 90 23.12 -9.77 -13.26
N VAL A 91 22.77 -10.24 -12.06
CA VAL A 91 21.62 -9.75 -11.26
C VAL A 91 21.61 -8.22 -11.12
N GLY A 92 22.78 -7.59 -10.93
CA GLY A 92 22.89 -6.13 -10.75
C GLY A 92 22.47 -5.31 -11.98
N THR A 93 22.30 -5.94 -13.14
CA THR A 93 21.81 -5.28 -14.36
C THR A 93 20.29 -5.38 -14.52
N LEU A 94 19.63 -6.23 -13.74
CA LEU A 94 18.19 -6.42 -13.77
C LEU A 94 17.50 -5.40 -12.86
N LYS A 95 16.25 -5.03 -13.18
CA LYS A 95 15.47 -4.09 -12.36
C LYS A 95 14.14 -4.70 -12.00
N VAL A 96 13.82 -4.75 -10.71
CA VAL A 96 12.50 -5.13 -10.23
C VAL A 96 11.60 -3.91 -10.42
N THR A 97 10.51 -4.09 -11.15
CA THR A 97 9.54 -3.00 -11.42
C THR A 97 8.31 -3.13 -10.54
N GLU A 98 7.96 -4.35 -10.15
CA GLU A 98 6.75 -4.61 -9.38
C GLU A 98 6.90 -5.88 -8.55
N VAL A 99 6.33 -5.86 -7.34
CA VAL A 99 6.23 -7.00 -6.44
C VAL A 99 4.81 -7.07 -5.90
N LEU A 100 4.10 -8.15 -6.22
CA LEU A 100 2.71 -8.36 -5.85
C LEU A 100 2.61 -9.63 -5.00
N THR A 101 1.94 -9.54 -3.86
CA THR A 101 1.61 -10.73 -3.05
C THR A 101 0.20 -11.17 -3.42
N GLY A 102 0.05 -12.42 -3.87
CA GLY A 102 -1.23 -13.03 -4.20
C GLY A 102 -1.41 -14.38 -3.50
N GLU A 103 -2.58 -14.99 -3.69
CA GLU A 103 -2.94 -16.28 -3.05
C GLU A 103 -1.98 -17.41 -3.44
N ALA A 104 -1.48 -17.40 -4.69
CA ALA A 104 -0.55 -18.40 -5.21
C ALA A 104 0.92 -18.18 -4.77
N GLY A 105 1.24 -17.00 -4.22
CA GLY A 105 2.61 -16.63 -3.86
C GLY A 105 2.93 -15.17 -4.19
N ILE A 106 4.22 -14.86 -4.25
CA ILE A 106 4.74 -13.51 -4.48
C ILE A 106 5.22 -13.44 -5.94
N GLY A 107 4.51 -12.66 -6.75
CA GLY A 107 4.88 -12.32 -8.12
C GLY A 107 5.90 -11.19 -8.13
N VAL A 108 6.95 -11.34 -8.94
CA VAL A 108 8.02 -10.36 -9.13
C VAL A 108 8.19 -10.11 -10.62
N THR A 109 8.00 -8.86 -11.02
CA THR A 109 8.18 -8.40 -12.41
C THR A 109 9.58 -7.80 -12.55
N ILE A 110 10.37 -8.33 -13.48
CA ILE A 110 11.79 -8.02 -13.64
C ILE A 110 12.07 -7.53 -15.05
N LYS A 111 12.54 -6.30 -15.18
CA LYS A 111 13.05 -5.75 -16.43
C LYS A 111 14.48 -6.20 -16.67
N VAL A 112 14.71 -6.80 -17.83
CA VAL A 112 16.04 -7.21 -18.31
C VAL A 112 16.52 -6.19 -19.35
N PRO A 113 17.77 -5.70 -19.29
CA PRO A 113 18.29 -4.79 -20.30
C PRO A 113 18.31 -5.44 -21.69
N GLY A 114 17.76 -4.74 -22.68
CA GLY A 114 17.64 -5.22 -24.06
C GLY A 114 16.44 -6.12 -24.33
N ALA A 115 15.63 -6.44 -23.33
CA ALA A 115 14.39 -7.18 -23.53
C ALA A 115 13.22 -6.22 -23.87
N THR A 116 12.37 -6.63 -24.82
CA THR A 116 11.19 -5.86 -25.25
C THR A 116 10.04 -5.90 -24.24
N ALA A 117 10.07 -6.87 -23.31
CA ALA A 117 9.11 -7.03 -22.23
C ALA A 117 9.81 -7.46 -20.93
N PRO A 118 9.16 -7.34 -19.76
CA PRO A 118 9.70 -7.87 -18.52
C PRO A 118 9.59 -9.40 -18.45
N TRP A 119 10.25 -9.97 -17.45
CA TRP A 119 10.05 -11.33 -16.99
C TRP A 119 9.11 -11.33 -15.79
N SER A 120 8.17 -12.26 -15.76
CA SER A 120 7.34 -12.56 -14.60
C SER A 120 7.92 -13.77 -13.88
N CYS A 121 8.12 -13.66 -12.58
CA CYS A 121 8.58 -14.75 -11.74
C CYS A 121 7.67 -14.91 -10.53
N LEU A 122 7.36 -16.16 -10.17
CA LEU A 122 6.53 -16.49 -9.02
C LEU A 122 7.36 -17.26 -8.00
N SER A 123 7.33 -16.81 -6.75
CA SER A 123 8.09 -17.40 -5.65
C SER A 123 7.29 -17.33 -4.34
N ASP A 124 7.50 -18.28 -3.43
CA ASP A 124 6.91 -18.18 -2.09
C ASP A 124 7.73 -17.26 -1.16
N ALA A 125 7.21 -16.98 0.04
CA ALA A 125 7.88 -16.10 1.01
C ALA A 125 9.25 -16.62 1.52
N LYS A 126 9.55 -17.90 1.33
CA LYS A 126 10.85 -18.52 1.62
C LYS A 126 11.80 -18.49 0.41
N GLY A 127 11.33 -18.04 -0.76
CA GLY A 127 12.16 -17.88 -1.94
C GLY A 127 12.24 -19.10 -2.85
N HIS A 128 11.36 -20.10 -2.71
CA HIS A 128 11.29 -21.18 -3.69
C HIS A 128 10.57 -20.67 -4.94
N VAL A 129 11.33 -20.56 -6.02
CA VAL A 129 10.82 -20.10 -7.31
C VAL A 129 10.03 -21.22 -7.97
N GLN A 130 8.74 -20.98 -8.19
CA GLN A 130 7.82 -21.89 -8.85
C GLN A 130 7.96 -21.81 -10.38
N GLY A 131 8.29 -20.63 -10.91
CA GLY A 131 8.50 -20.41 -12.34
C GLY A 131 8.97 -19.00 -12.65
N ALA A 132 9.60 -18.84 -13.81
CA ALA A 132 9.93 -17.55 -14.39
C ALA A 132 9.77 -17.60 -15.90
N SER A 133 9.02 -16.65 -16.46
CA SER A 133 8.63 -16.63 -17.87
C SER A 133 8.77 -15.21 -18.42
N PHE A 134 9.24 -15.10 -19.66
CA PHE A 134 9.20 -13.84 -20.39
C PHE A 134 7.73 -13.46 -20.66
N THR A 135 7.35 -12.21 -20.42
CA THR A 135 5.95 -11.77 -20.62
C THR A 135 5.71 -11.15 -21.99
N GLY A 136 6.76 -11.05 -22.82
CA GLY A 136 6.62 -10.63 -24.20
C GLY A 136 6.07 -11.77 -25.05
N LYS A 137 5.67 -11.44 -26.27
CA LYS A 137 5.36 -12.45 -27.27
C LYS A 137 6.69 -13.08 -27.67
N ASP A 138 6.87 -14.38 -27.48
CA ASP A 138 7.99 -15.09 -28.08
C ASP A 138 7.84 -14.96 -29.61
N GLY A 139 8.68 -14.13 -30.24
CA GLY A 139 8.62 -13.91 -31.68
C GLY A 139 9.18 -12.56 -32.10
N ASP A 140 10.49 -12.52 -32.30
CA ASP A 140 11.14 -12.06 -33.54
C ASP A 140 12.59 -12.60 -33.55
#